data_AF-A0A835CLD1-F1
#
_entry.id   AF-A0A835CLD1-F1
#
_cell.length_a   1.000
_cell.length_b   1.000
_cell.length_c   1.000
_cell.angle_alpha   90.00
_cell.angle_beta   90.00
_cell.angle_gamma   90.00
#
_symmetry.space_group_name_H-M   'P 1'
#
loop_
_entity.id
_entity.type
_entity.pdbx_description
1 polymer ?
#
loop_
_entity_poly.entity_id
_entity_poly.type
_entity_poly.pdbx_seq_one_letter_code
_entity_poly.pdbx_strand_id
1 'polypeptide(L)'
;MEDADDSFIQKQLHSWNLDNYIEIFKSNGILNKQQLLKINPDTIRNIFFDSCSELDFWRKWAPFCASNALPEQHDGKDESCQNVAAIRASLHKEITKEKLMEIIQRHHLTRSVFKSYEQKQNLEHDTIIVEVIVSDLVDISSQYWNNEHFEVIANNIVDIFKSETKDTYYIAPERNRSVMGKIPDRFRNFIQKCRDISGETRKRGRTVDFIDVNGVKRPRLNDKSVEDSVSWLKNSNGAWDELQLHWQNSYQYRMSWMKMNDTKTADTIFQEWPVLQSPYAIELILQDFDQMIHLDVKGTMWNWPKFVEYLRGMKKSSGYDTGGRTLLEFLHLVHLFPPKGNNSDFKKKNKRQSCTIAEMQNIKRGKMEDSDKTSIEPYIIGVGQGLEKATEFYVILDNHEYQVKSGLEAIDLCFKIYHVMFAEYPAVNAHIWQLIERGVYKFHSRTKKIPNMEKFYKAAEDKNFLEISDVKSEVVYLL
;
A
#
# COMPACT_ATOMS: atom_id res chain seq x y z
N MET A 1 -5.68 21.16 47.03
CA MET A 1 -5.30 19.74 47.19
C MET A 1 -5.42 19.12 45.79
N GLU A 2 -4.56 19.37 44.80
CA GLU A 2 -3.09 19.51 44.83
C GLU A 2 -2.47 18.45 45.73
N ASP A 3 -2.42 17.23 45.18
CA ASP A 3 -1.36 16.23 45.32
C ASP A 3 -1.92 14.85 44.91
N ALA A 4 -1.76 14.46 43.64
CA ALA A 4 -1.71 13.06 43.17
C ALA A 4 -1.76 12.96 41.63
N ASP A 5 -0.65 13.17 40.92
CA ASP A 5 -0.39 12.38 39.68
C ASP A 5 1.05 12.42 39.17
N ASP A 6 1.94 13.25 39.76
CA ASP A 6 3.34 13.38 39.31
C ASP A 6 4.15 12.07 39.42
N SER A 7 3.64 11.10 40.19
CA SER A 7 4.23 9.76 40.35
C SER A 7 3.85 8.77 39.24
N PHE A 8 2.74 8.95 38.52
CA PHE A 8 2.26 7.93 37.58
C PHE A 8 3.15 7.82 36.34
N ILE A 9 3.39 8.94 35.65
CA ILE A 9 4.22 8.97 34.44
C ILE A 9 5.65 8.52 34.75
N GLN A 10 6.20 8.95 35.88
CA GLN A 10 7.51 8.53 36.35
C GLN A 10 7.59 7.01 36.54
N LYS A 11 6.63 6.40 37.25
CA LYS A 11 6.59 4.95 37.46
C LYS A 11 6.36 4.18 36.15
N GLN A 12 5.52 4.71 35.27
CA GLN A 12 5.19 4.06 34.00
C GLN A 12 6.39 4.07 33.04
N LEU A 13 7.05 5.20 32.86
CA LEU A 13 8.25 5.30 32.02
C LEU A 13 9.43 4.54 32.61
N HIS A 14 9.60 4.52 33.93
CA HIS A 14 10.58 3.66 34.59
C HIS A 14 10.32 2.17 34.29
N SER A 15 9.06 1.71 34.38
CA SER A 15 8.69 0.33 34.01
C SER A 15 8.93 0.01 32.52
N TRP A 16 9.02 1.05 31.69
CA TRP A 16 9.30 0.93 30.27
C TRP A 16 10.77 1.09 29.92
N ASN A 17 11.67 1.25 30.91
CA ASN A 17 13.09 1.57 30.74
C ASN A 17 13.32 2.89 29.98
N LEU A 18 12.45 3.88 30.19
CA LEU A 18 12.48 5.20 29.53
C LEU A 18 12.74 6.33 30.53
N ASP A 19 13.59 6.08 31.53
CA ASP A 19 13.89 7.02 32.61
C ASP A 19 14.40 8.37 32.13
N ASN A 20 15.23 8.37 31.09
CA ASN A 20 15.81 9.57 30.52
C ASN A 20 14.77 10.52 29.89
N TYR A 21 13.54 10.05 29.68
CA TYR A 21 12.47 10.81 29.04
C TYR A 21 11.43 11.36 30.03
N ILE A 22 11.55 11.06 31.33
CA ILE A 22 10.55 11.49 32.33
C ILE A 22 10.36 13.01 32.33
N GLU A 23 11.46 13.77 32.42
CA GLU A 23 11.40 15.24 32.43
C GLU A 23 10.88 15.81 31.09
N ILE A 24 11.14 15.12 29.98
CA ILE A 24 10.71 15.55 28.63
C ILE A 24 9.21 15.31 28.44
N PHE A 25 8.67 14.19 28.94
CA PHE A 25 7.22 13.96 28.96
C PHE A 25 6.51 15.01 29.82
N LYS A 26 7.09 15.36 30.98
CA LYS A 26 6.56 16.43 31.84
C LYS A 26 6.59 17.80 31.15
N SER A 27 7.71 18.17 30.51
CA SER A 27 7.82 19.45 29.79
C SER A 27 6.89 19.56 28.59
N ASN A 28 6.47 18.43 28.01
CA ASN A 28 5.48 18.36 26.93
C ASN A 28 4.03 18.26 27.44
N GLY A 29 3.79 18.47 28.74
CA GLY A 29 2.44 18.53 29.31
C GLY A 29 1.79 17.15 29.53
N ILE A 30 2.57 16.07 29.50
CA ILE A 30 2.10 14.71 29.77
C ILE A 30 2.41 14.38 31.24
N LEU A 31 1.46 14.68 32.11
CA LEU A 31 1.62 14.60 33.57
C LEU A 31 0.81 13.46 34.20
N ASN A 32 -0.21 12.96 33.50
CA ASN A 32 -1.12 11.94 34.03
C ASN A 32 -1.49 10.84 33.03
N LYS A 33 -2.12 9.78 33.55
CA LYS A 33 -2.56 8.62 32.77
C LYS A 33 -3.48 8.97 31.60
N GLN A 34 -4.41 9.92 31.76
CA GLN A 34 -5.36 10.29 30.70
C GLN A 34 -4.66 10.99 29.55
N GLN A 35 -3.70 11.86 29.85
CA GLN A 35 -2.85 12.52 28.84
C GLN A 35 -1.99 11.48 28.11
N LEU A 36 -1.40 10.52 28.83
CA LEU A 36 -0.61 9.43 28.23
C LEU A 36 -1.43 8.57 27.26
N LEU A 37 -2.72 8.30 27.57
CA LEU A 37 -3.60 7.51 26.69
C LEU A 37 -4.04 8.25 25.42
N LYS A 38 -4.00 9.58 25.42
CA LYS A 38 -4.48 10.44 24.31
C LYS A 38 -3.34 11.14 23.57
N ILE A 39 -2.10 10.70 23.74
CA ILE A 39 -0.97 11.34 23.06
C ILE A 39 -1.14 11.22 21.54
N ASN A 40 -0.99 12.33 20.85
CA ASN A 40 -0.90 12.37 19.39
C ASN A 40 0.41 11.70 18.94
N PRO A 41 0.37 10.73 18.00
CA PRO A 41 1.57 10.10 17.45
C PRO A 41 2.67 11.06 16.95
N ASP A 42 2.32 12.25 16.48
CA ASP A 42 3.31 13.25 16.07
C ASP A 42 4.01 13.94 17.25
N THR A 43 3.34 14.03 18.41
CA THR A 43 3.96 14.50 19.65
C THR A 43 5.02 13.51 20.14
N ILE A 44 4.81 12.20 19.97
CA ILE A 44 5.79 11.15 20.32
C ILE A 44 7.05 11.26 19.47
N ARG A 45 6.91 11.49 18.16
CA ARG A 45 8.06 11.65 17.24
C ARG A 45 8.99 12.79 17.62
N ASN A 46 8.48 13.81 18.30
CA ASN A 46 9.26 14.97 18.75
C ASN A 46 9.84 14.81 20.17
N ILE A 47 9.44 13.78 20.92
CA ILE A 47 9.89 13.55 22.30
C ILE A 47 11.13 12.65 22.35
N PHE A 48 11.26 11.70 21.43
CA PHE A 48 12.38 10.75 21.42
C PHE A 48 13.54 11.21 20.53
N PHE A 49 14.74 11.24 21.10
CA PHE A 49 15.97 11.62 20.38
C PHE A 49 16.62 10.46 19.61
N ASP A 50 16.13 9.23 19.79
CA ASP A 50 16.61 8.04 19.10
C ASP A 50 15.45 7.08 18.80
N SER A 51 15.56 6.37 17.67
CA SER A 51 14.50 5.49 17.18
C SER A 51 14.32 4.21 18.00
N CYS A 52 15.30 3.82 18.83
CA CYS A 52 15.19 2.62 19.66
C CYS A 52 14.24 2.88 20.85
N SER A 53 14.44 3.99 21.55
CA SER A 53 13.57 4.44 22.64
C SER A 53 12.13 4.71 22.17
N GLU A 54 11.98 5.27 20.96
CA GLU A 54 10.67 5.50 20.33
C GLU A 54 9.95 4.17 20.03
N LEU A 55 10.65 3.19 19.46
CA LEU A 55 10.07 1.87 19.17
C LEU A 55 9.69 1.12 20.44
N ASP A 56 10.51 1.20 21.49
CA ASP A 56 10.22 0.58 22.79
C ASP A 56 9.03 1.23 23.49
N PHE A 57 8.86 2.55 23.35
CA PHE A 57 7.65 3.25 23.77
C PHE A 57 6.43 2.71 23.05
N TRP A 58 6.42 2.68 21.72
CA TRP A 58 5.26 2.23 20.92
C TRP A 58 4.84 0.79 21.25
N ARG A 59 5.81 -0.12 21.43
CA ARG A 59 5.56 -1.52 21.78
C ARG A 59 4.89 -1.69 23.14
N LYS A 60 5.19 -0.81 24.09
CA LYS A 60 4.64 -0.87 25.46
C LYS A 60 3.37 -0.02 25.60
N TRP A 61 3.24 1.03 24.81
CA TRP A 61 2.11 1.95 24.80
C TRP A 61 0.85 1.33 24.18
N ALA A 62 0.95 0.60 23.06
CA ALA A 62 -0.22 -0.02 22.43
C ALA A 62 -0.95 -1.04 23.34
N PRO A 63 -0.26 -1.98 24.03
CA PRO A 63 -0.90 -2.84 25.03
C PRO A 63 -1.42 -2.07 26.24
N PHE A 64 -0.71 -1.03 26.68
CA PHE A 64 -1.15 -0.16 27.78
C PHE A 64 -2.45 0.59 27.46
N CYS A 65 -2.63 1.05 26.22
CA CYS A 65 -3.89 1.64 25.76
C CYS A 65 -5.01 0.60 25.76
N ALA A 66 -4.74 -0.61 25.24
CA ALA A 66 -5.71 -1.71 25.23
C ALA A 66 -6.14 -2.14 26.65
N SER A 67 -5.21 -2.19 27.61
CA SER A 67 -5.51 -2.58 28.99
C SER A 67 -6.21 -1.51 29.83
N ASN A 68 -6.19 -0.25 29.38
CA ASN A 68 -6.73 0.90 30.12
C ASN A 68 -7.86 1.61 29.37
N ALA A 69 -8.34 1.04 28.27
CA ALA A 69 -9.60 1.42 27.65
C ALA A 69 -10.71 1.18 28.68
N LEU A 70 -11.28 2.26 29.24
CA LEU A 70 -12.54 2.17 29.96
C LEU A 70 -13.63 1.73 28.97
N PRO A 71 -14.65 0.96 29.41
CA PRO A 71 -15.83 0.73 28.59
C PRO A 71 -16.37 2.09 28.19
N GLU A 72 -16.39 2.40 26.90
CA GLU A 72 -16.94 3.64 26.41
C GLU A 72 -18.35 3.80 26.97
N GLN A 73 -18.60 4.89 27.70
CA GLN A 73 -19.96 5.32 27.98
C GLN A 73 -20.60 5.61 26.63
N HIS A 74 -21.48 4.69 26.24
CA HIS A 74 -22.38 4.78 25.11
C HIS A 74 -23.36 5.95 25.35
N ASP A 75 -23.00 7.13 24.89
CA ASP A 75 -24.00 8.12 24.49
C ASP A 75 -24.20 8.03 22.98
N GLY A 76 -25.31 7.37 22.60
CA GLY A 76 -25.95 7.56 21.30
C GLY A 76 -25.75 6.50 20.20
N LYS A 77 -25.23 5.29 20.48
CA LYS A 77 -25.08 4.24 19.43
C LYS A 77 -25.52 2.81 19.78
N ASP A 78 -26.04 2.56 20.98
CA ASP A 78 -26.22 1.17 21.46
C ASP A 78 -27.53 0.48 21.01
N GLU A 79 -28.53 1.22 20.50
CA GLU A 79 -29.76 0.59 19.96
C GLU A 79 -29.53 -0.12 18.60
N SER A 80 -28.49 0.26 17.85
CA SER A 80 -28.21 -0.29 16.51
C SER A 80 -27.54 -1.67 16.57
N CYS A 81 -26.52 -1.85 17.42
CA CYS A 81 -25.74 -3.08 17.48
C CYS A 81 -26.51 -4.25 18.13
N GLN A 82 -27.34 -3.97 19.14
CA GLN A 82 -28.21 -4.98 19.74
C GLN A 82 -29.28 -5.48 18.74
N ASN A 83 -29.77 -4.57 17.89
CA ASN A 83 -30.75 -4.90 16.86
C ASN A 83 -30.13 -5.78 15.74
N VAL A 84 -28.89 -5.51 15.31
CA VAL A 84 -28.20 -6.33 14.29
C VAL A 84 -27.90 -7.75 14.81
N ALA A 85 -27.46 -7.91 16.06
CA ALA A 85 -27.22 -9.24 16.64
C ALA A 85 -28.53 -10.03 16.81
N ALA A 86 -29.62 -9.36 17.21
CA ALA A 86 -30.94 -9.97 17.29
C ALA A 86 -31.49 -10.37 15.92
N ILE A 87 -31.32 -9.54 14.88
CA ILE A 87 -31.72 -9.86 13.49
C ILE A 87 -30.94 -11.07 12.98
N ARG A 88 -29.62 -11.15 13.21
CA ARG A 88 -28.80 -12.31 12.85
C ARG A 88 -29.24 -13.58 13.58
N ALA A 89 -29.51 -13.49 14.88
CA ALA A 89 -30.01 -14.60 15.67
C ALA A 89 -31.42 -15.06 15.23
N SER A 90 -32.27 -14.13 14.77
CA SER A 90 -33.57 -14.43 14.17
C SER A 90 -33.43 -15.17 12.84
N LEU A 91 -32.51 -14.73 11.97
CA LEU A 91 -32.27 -15.39 10.69
C LEU A 91 -31.78 -16.83 10.86
N HIS A 92 -30.88 -17.09 11.82
CA HIS A 92 -30.46 -18.44 12.17
C HIS A 92 -31.60 -19.37 12.60
N LYS A 93 -32.65 -18.83 13.25
CA LYS A 93 -33.84 -19.60 13.62
C LYS A 93 -34.74 -19.93 12.44
N GLU A 94 -34.65 -19.18 11.34
CA GLU A 94 -35.49 -19.37 10.16
C GLU A 94 -34.85 -20.28 9.09
N ILE A 95 -33.51 -20.43 9.08
CA ILE A 95 -32.80 -21.31 8.15
C ILE A 95 -32.81 -22.77 8.67
N THR A 96 -33.99 -23.39 8.64
CA THR A 96 -34.18 -24.80 9.03
C THR A 96 -34.36 -25.71 7.82
N LYS A 97 -34.16 -27.01 8.02
CA LYS A 97 -34.44 -28.03 7.00
C LYS A 97 -35.89 -27.98 6.54
N GLU A 98 -36.82 -27.81 7.47
CA GLU A 98 -38.25 -27.73 7.21
C GLU A 98 -38.57 -26.52 6.33
N LYS A 99 -37.91 -25.38 6.60
CA LYS A 99 -38.10 -24.17 5.80
C LYS A 99 -37.58 -24.34 4.37
N LEU A 100 -36.42 -24.96 4.20
CA LEU A 100 -35.88 -25.28 2.87
C LEU A 100 -36.81 -26.24 2.11
N MET A 101 -37.36 -27.25 2.80
CA MET A 101 -38.36 -28.15 2.21
C MET A 101 -39.63 -27.41 1.80
N GLU A 102 -40.12 -26.48 2.62
CA GLU A 102 -41.25 -25.62 2.28
C GLU A 102 -40.98 -24.82 1.00
N ILE A 103 -39.82 -24.17 0.90
CA ILE A 103 -39.38 -23.41 -0.29
C ILE A 103 -39.32 -24.32 -1.53
N ILE A 104 -38.69 -25.50 -1.41
CA ILE A 104 -38.57 -26.47 -2.50
C ILE A 104 -39.95 -26.92 -2.99
N GLN A 105 -40.90 -27.16 -2.09
CA GLN A 105 -42.25 -27.63 -2.43
C GLN A 105 -43.16 -26.53 -3.00
N ARG A 106 -42.93 -25.28 -2.61
CA ARG A 106 -43.71 -24.11 -3.05
C ARG A 106 -43.54 -23.84 -4.55
N HIS A 107 -42.32 -23.99 -5.07
CA HIS A 107 -42.02 -23.65 -6.45
C HIS A 107 -42.12 -24.86 -7.40
N HIS A 108 -42.83 -24.71 -8.54
CA HIS A 108 -43.14 -25.82 -9.44
C HIS A 108 -41.90 -26.52 -10.03
N LEU A 109 -40.84 -25.75 -10.37
CA LEU A 109 -39.60 -26.31 -10.92
C LEU A 109 -38.84 -27.14 -9.88
N THR A 110 -38.65 -26.60 -8.67
CA THR A 110 -37.94 -27.27 -7.59
C THR A 110 -38.70 -28.49 -7.10
N ARG A 111 -40.04 -28.44 -7.07
CA ARG A 111 -40.88 -29.60 -6.78
C ARG A 111 -40.72 -30.72 -7.82
N SER A 112 -40.56 -30.37 -9.09
CA SER A 112 -40.32 -31.35 -10.16
C SER A 112 -38.93 -31.97 -10.05
N VAL A 113 -37.91 -31.16 -9.74
CA VAL A 113 -36.55 -31.64 -9.43
C VAL A 113 -36.57 -32.59 -8.22
N PHE A 114 -37.29 -32.22 -7.16
CA PHE A 114 -37.44 -33.05 -5.96
C PHE A 114 -38.10 -34.40 -6.27
N LYS A 115 -39.18 -34.43 -7.05
CA LYS A 115 -39.83 -35.69 -7.48
C LYS A 115 -38.89 -36.57 -8.31
N SER A 116 -38.09 -35.97 -9.19
CA SER A 116 -37.09 -36.71 -9.98
C SER A 116 -36.02 -37.31 -9.06
N TYR A 117 -35.57 -36.55 -8.07
CA TYR A 117 -34.63 -37.02 -7.06
C TYR A 117 -35.21 -38.18 -6.24
N GLU A 118 -36.48 -38.12 -5.81
CA GLU A 118 -37.12 -39.22 -5.07
C GLU A 118 -37.09 -40.54 -5.86
N GLN A 119 -37.23 -40.47 -7.18
CA GLN A 119 -37.21 -41.64 -8.06
C GLN A 119 -35.79 -42.15 -8.35
N LYS A 120 -34.85 -41.23 -8.63
CA LYS A 120 -33.51 -41.58 -9.12
C LYS A 120 -32.43 -41.64 -8.04
N GLN A 121 -32.71 -41.07 -6.86
CA GLN A 121 -31.76 -40.86 -5.75
C GLN A 121 -30.48 -40.12 -6.19
N ASN A 122 -30.60 -39.28 -7.21
CA ASN A 122 -29.52 -38.47 -7.78
C ASN A 122 -30.08 -37.09 -8.14
N LEU A 123 -29.45 -36.03 -7.63
CA LEU A 123 -29.97 -34.67 -7.79
C LEU A 123 -29.49 -34.05 -9.11
N GLU A 124 -30.28 -34.27 -10.15
CA GLU A 124 -30.13 -33.58 -11.42
C GLU A 124 -30.75 -32.18 -11.31
N HIS A 125 -30.01 -31.13 -11.71
CA HIS A 125 -30.43 -29.70 -11.66
C HIS A 125 -30.40 -29.01 -10.28
N ASP A 126 -29.43 -29.37 -9.44
CA ASP A 126 -29.20 -28.75 -8.13
C ASP A 126 -29.08 -27.22 -8.13
N THR A 127 -28.63 -26.64 -9.25
CA THR A 127 -28.50 -25.20 -9.44
C THR A 127 -29.86 -24.48 -9.33
N ILE A 128 -30.95 -25.13 -9.80
CA ILE A 128 -32.31 -24.58 -9.70
C ILE A 128 -32.74 -24.53 -8.22
N ILE A 129 -32.41 -25.57 -7.45
CA ILE A 129 -32.71 -25.63 -6.02
C ILE A 129 -32.00 -24.50 -5.27
N VAL A 130 -30.69 -24.32 -5.52
CA VAL A 130 -29.90 -23.26 -4.89
C VAL A 130 -30.42 -21.87 -5.26
N GLU A 131 -30.78 -21.64 -6.52
CA GLU A 131 -31.30 -20.34 -6.98
C GLU A 131 -32.60 -19.95 -6.25
N VAL A 132 -33.55 -20.88 -6.14
CA VAL A 132 -34.83 -20.62 -5.44
C VAL A 132 -34.61 -20.45 -3.93
N ILE A 133 -33.78 -21.29 -3.31
CA ILE A 133 -33.46 -21.14 -1.87
C ILE A 133 -32.83 -19.78 -1.58
N VAL A 134 -31.84 -19.37 -2.37
CA VAL A 134 -31.17 -18.06 -2.18
C VAL A 134 -32.15 -16.92 -2.41
N SER A 135 -32.97 -16.97 -3.47
CA SER A 135 -33.96 -15.92 -3.75
C SER A 135 -34.94 -15.75 -2.59
N ASP A 136 -35.57 -16.82 -2.12
CA ASP A 136 -36.58 -16.77 -1.05
C ASP A 136 -35.99 -16.36 0.31
N LEU A 137 -34.76 -16.78 0.62
CA LEU A 137 -34.12 -16.43 1.90
C LEU A 137 -33.55 -15.01 1.91
N VAL A 138 -33.18 -14.45 0.76
CA VAL A 138 -32.69 -13.05 0.67
C VAL A 138 -33.80 -12.05 0.98
N ASP A 139 -35.04 -12.37 0.61
CA ASP A 139 -36.21 -11.53 0.90
C ASP A 139 -36.49 -11.41 2.42
N ILE A 140 -35.98 -12.34 3.22
CA ILE A 140 -36.11 -12.32 4.69
C ILE A 140 -35.12 -11.31 5.31
N SER A 141 -33.88 -11.23 4.80
CA SER A 141 -32.96 -10.13 5.14
C SER A 141 -31.85 -9.96 4.09
N SER A 142 -31.93 -8.89 3.30
CA SER A 142 -30.98 -8.63 2.22
C SER A 142 -29.62 -8.09 2.68
N GLN A 143 -29.50 -7.66 3.94
CA GLN A 143 -28.34 -6.91 4.46
C GLN A 143 -27.42 -7.66 5.43
N TYR A 144 -27.75 -8.88 5.90
CA TYR A 144 -27.09 -9.46 7.08
C TYR A 144 -26.58 -10.91 6.94
N TRP A 145 -26.24 -11.35 5.73
CA TRP A 145 -25.67 -12.69 5.50
C TRP A 145 -24.19 -12.79 5.91
N ASN A 146 -23.78 -13.95 6.42
CA ASN A 146 -22.40 -14.25 6.84
C ASN A 146 -22.05 -15.69 6.43
N ASN A 147 -20.82 -16.12 6.73
CA ASN A 147 -20.32 -17.45 6.38
C ASN A 147 -21.07 -18.59 7.09
N GLU A 148 -21.53 -18.38 8.32
CA GLU A 148 -22.28 -19.38 9.09
C GLU A 148 -23.63 -19.71 8.44
N HIS A 149 -24.32 -18.70 7.88
CA HIS A 149 -25.56 -18.94 7.15
C HIS A 149 -25.36 -19.83 5.91
N PHE A 150 -24.28 -19.61 5.14
CA PHE A 150 -23.97 -20.46 3.98
C PHE A 150 -23.69 -21.90 4.40
N GLU A 151 -23.00 -22.07 5.53
CA GLU A 151 -22.70 -23.38 6.10
C GLU A 151 -23.96 -24.13 6.54
N VAL A 152 -24.88 -23.46 7.25
CA VAL A 152 -26.15 -24.05 7.69
C VAL A 152 -27.01 -24.48 6.48
N ILE A 153 -27.10 -23.64 5.44
CA ILE A 153 -27.85 -23.98 4.23
C ILE A 153 -27.23 -25.19 3.54
N ALA A 154 -25.90 -25.24 3.40
CA ALA A 154 -25.21 -26.37 2.78
C ALA A 154 -25.47 -27.68 3.54
N ASN A 155 -25.41 -27.66 4.87
CA ASN A 155 -25.72 -28.81 5.70
C ASN A 155 -27.19 -29.27 5.52
N ASN A 156 -28.14 -28.33 5.52
CA ASN A 156 -29.55 -28.65 5.32
C ASN A 156 -29.83 -29.22 3.92
N ILE A 157 -29.13 -28.75 2.87
CA ILE A 157 -29.24 -29.31 1.52
C ILE A 157 -28.76 -30.77 1.51
N VAL A 158 -27.59 -31.07 2.08
CA VAL A 158 -27.08 -32.44 2.21
C VAL A 158 -28.04 -33.31 3.05
N ASP A 159 -28.76 -32.70 4.00
CA ASP A 159 -29.74 -33.40 4.81
C ASP A 159 -31.06 -33.72 4.10
N ILE A 160 -31.40 -32.97 3.06
CA ILE A 160 -32.54 -33.22 2.18
C ILE A 160 -32.13 -34.18 1.06
N PHE A 161 -30.97 -33.94 0.47
CA PHE A 161 -30.43 -34.68 -0.68
C PHE A 161 -29.16 -35.43 -0.27
N LYS A 162 -29.33 -36.67 0.17
CA LYS A 162 -28.25 -37.49 0.72
C LYS A 162 -27.16 -37.88 -0.29
N SER A 163 -27.40 -37.72 -1.59
CA SER A 163 -26.38 -37.88 -2.64
C SER A 163 -25.35 -36.74 -2.69
N GLU A 164 -25.66 -35.60 -2.08
CA GLU A 164 -24.88 -34.38 -2.21
C GLU A 164 -23.73 -34.27 -1.22
N THR A 165 -22.74 -33.45 -1.57
CA THR A 165 -21.57 -33.17 -0.71
C THR A 165 -21.55 -31.70 -0.31
N LYS A 166 -21.25 -31.42 0.97
CA LYS A 166 -21.23 -30.05 1.52
C LYS A 166 -20.33 -29.10 0.72
N ASP A 167 -19.14 -29.57 0.33
CA ASP A 167 -18.14 -28.80 -0.41
C ASP A 167 -18.62 -28.33 -1.79
N THR A 168 -19.62 -29.01 -2.37
CA THR A 168 -20.26 -28.55 -3.61
C THR A 168 -21.01 -27.23 -3.40
N TYR A 169 -21.56 -27.02 -2.20
CA TYR A 169 -22.44 -25.91 -1.88
C TYR A 169 -21.75 -24.80 -1.10
N TYR A 170 -20.80 -25.14 -0.23
CA TYR A 170 -20.05 -24.20 0.59
C TYR A 170 -18.68 -24.75 1.02
N ILE A 171 -17.64 -23.95 0.79
CA ILE A 171 -16.27 -24.17 1.26
C ILE A 171 -15.85 -22.93 2.05
N ALA A 172 -15.48 -23.13 3.31
CA ALA A 172 -15.06 -22.06 4.22
C ALA A 172 -13.78 -21.36 3.71
N PRO A 173 -13.61 -20.05 3.98
CA PRO A 173 -12.43 -19.31 3.59
C PRO A 173 -11.18 -19.75 4.38
N GLU A 174 -10.04 -19.88 3.68
CA GLU A 174 -8.72 -20.12 4.29
C GLU A 174 -7.90 -18.81 4.35
N ARG A 175 -6.78 -18.78 5.10
CA ARG A 175 -5.95 -17.58 5.40
C ARG A 175 -5.63 -16.64 4.21
N ASN A 176 -5.78 -17.08 2.96
CA ASN A 176 -5.64 -16.27 1.74
C ASN A 176 -6.61 -16.66 0.60
N ARG A 177 -7.71 -17.35 0.88
CA ARG A 177 -8.71 -17.76 -0.13
C ARG A 177 -10.11 -17.27 0.23
N SER A 178 -10.82 -16.72 -0.75
CA SER A 178 -12.21 -16.31 -0.58
C SER A 178 -13.12 -17.52 -0.36
N VAL A 179 -14.26 -17.28 0.31
CA VAL A 179 -15.35 -18.25 0.39
C VAL A 179 -15.77 -18.72 -1.01
N MET A 180 -16.01 -20.03 -1.17
CA MET A 180 -16.40 -20.64 -2.45
C MET A 180 -17.60 -21.57 -2.30
N GLY A 181 -18.28 -21.89 -3.40
CA GLY A 181 -19.40 -22.82 -3.44
C GLY A 181 -20.64 -22.24 -4.11
N LYS A 182 -21.58 -23.12 -4.49
CA LYS A 182 -22.79 -22.70 -5.23
C LYS A 182 -23.64 -21.68 -4.48
N ILE A 183 -23.77 -21.78 -3.16
CA ILE A 183 -24.60 -20.86 -2.35
C ILE A 183 -23.99 -19.44 -2.31
N PRO A 184 -22.75 -19.23 -1.84
CA PRO A 184 -22.16 -17.88 -1.78
C PRO A 184 -22.01 -17.24 -3.17
N ASP A 185 -21.76 -18.03 -4.22
CA ASP A 185 -21.71 -17.53 -5.60
C ASP A 185 -23.09 -17.04 -6.06
N ARG A 186 -24.14 -17.83 -5.83
CA ARG A 186 -25.52 -17.47 -6.19
C ARG A 186 -26.02 -16.27 -5.41
N PHE A 187 -25.74 -16.21 -4.10
CA PHE A 187 -26.07 -15.04 -3.27
C PHE A 187 -25.43 -13.76 -3.81
N ARG A 188 -24.12 -13.77 -4.08
CA ARG A 188 -23.42 -12.61 -4.65
C ARG A 188 -24.01 -12.18 -5.99
N ASN A 189 -24.27 -13.13 -6.89
CA ASN A 189 -24.86 -12.86 -8.20
C ASN A 189 -26.29 -12.33 -8.10
N PHE A 190 -27.10 -12.85 -7.16
CA PHE A 190 -28.47 -12.43 -6.92
C PHE A 190 -28.53 -11.00 -6.37
N ILE A 191 -27.76 -10.69 -5.32
CA ILE A 191 -27.66 -9.33 -4.77
C ILE A 191 -27.13 -8.35 -5.82
N GLN A 192 -26.13 -8.76 -6.62
CA GLN A 192 -25.62 -7.97 -7.72
C GLN A 192 -26.72 -7.67 -8.75
N LYS A 193 -27.52 -8.66 -9.13
CA LYS A 193 -28.67 -8.51 -10.03
C LYS A 193 -29.75 -7.58 -9.44
N CYS A 194 -30.06 -7.71 -8.14
CA CYS A 194 -30.99 -6.80 -7.46
C CYS A 194 -30.49 -5.35 -7.53
N ARG A 195 -29.19 -5.12 -7.27
CA ARG A 195 -28.55 -3.80 -7.42
C ARG A 195 -28.55 -3.30 -8.86
N ASP A 196 -28.43 -4.19 -9.85
CA ASP A 196 -28.49 -3.85 -11.27
C ASP A 196 -29.88 -3.35 -11.64
N ILE A 197 -30.92 -3.97 -11.08
CA ILE A 197 -32.32 -3.61 -11.30
C ILE A 197 -32.72 -2.35 -10.51
N SER A 198 -32.29 -2.22 -9.25
CA SER A 198 -32.62 -1.07 -8.38
C SER A 198 -31.84 0.20 -8.74
N GLY A 199 -30.83 0.11 -9.61
CA GLY A 199 -29.93 1.21 -9.93
C GLY A 199 -28.89 1.50 -8.83
N GLU A 200 -28.86 0.72 -7.75
CA GLU A 200 -27.86 0.79 -6.68
C GLU A 200 -26.52 0.16 -7.08
N THR A 201 -26.42 -0.34 -8.30
CA THR A 201 -25.17 -0.81 -8.85
C THR A 201 -24.22 0.34 -9.09
N ARG A 202 -23.21 0.41 -8.22
CA ARG A 202 -21.86 0.75 -8.67
C ARG A 202 -21.44 -0.34 -9.66
N LYS A 203 -21.84 -0.20 -10.93
CA LYS A 203 -21.26 -1.00 -12.00
C LYS A 203 -19.74 -0.90 -11.82
N ARG A 204 -19.06 -2.03 -11.59
CA ARG A 204 -17.66 -2.20 -12.02
C ARG A 204 -17.71 -2.12 -13.55
N GLY A 205 -17.96 -0.92 -14.07
CA GLY A 205 -17.98 -0.65 -15.48
C GLY A 205 -16.59 -0.89 -15.99
N ARG A 206 -16.48 -1.61 -17.10
CA ARG A 206 -15.38 -1.35 -18.04
C ARG A 206 -15.33 0.17 -18.21
N THR A 207 -14.22 0.75 -17.78
CA THR A 207 -13.94 2.18 -17.80
C THR A 207 -14.11 2.66 -19.22
N VAL A 208 -15.14 3.46 -19.48
CA VAL A 208 -15.14 4.27 -20.69
C VAL A 208 -14.50 5.58 -20.27
N ASP A 209 -13.19 5.61 -20.42
CA ASP A 209 -12.34 6.79 -20.29
C ASP A 209 -12.73 7.79 -21.38
N PHE A 210 -12.63 9.09 -21.10
CA PHE A 210 -12.80 10.11 -22.13
C PHE A 210 -11.48 10.81 -22.40
N ILE A 211 -11.26 11.19 -23.66
CA ILE A 211 -10.12 11.97 -24.12
C ILE A 211 -10.57 13.42 -24.16
N ASP A 212 -9.86 14.32 -23.49
CA ASP A 212 -10.18 15.75 -23.56
C ASP A 212 -9.69 16.39 -24.87
N VAL A 213 -9.99 17.68 -25.04
CA VAL A 213 -9.64 18.45 -26.25
C VAL A 213 -8.13 18.52 -26.52
N ASN A 214 -7.30 18.25 -25.51
CA ASN A 214 -5.85 18.25 -25.60
C ASN A 214 -5.27 16.83 -25.74
N GLY A 215 -6.11 15.81 -25.91
CA GLY A 215 -5.66 14.42 -26.04
C GLY A 215 -5.36 13.73 -24.71
N VAL A 216 -5.62 14.35 -23.56
CA VAL A 216 -5.35 13.77 -22.24
C VAL A 216 -6.48 12.81 -21.87
N LYS A 217 -6.13 11.58 -21.50
CA LYS A 217 -7.10 10.58 -21.04
C LYS A 217 -7.48 10.89 -19.60
N ARG A 218 -8.78 10.96 -19.32
CA ARG A 218 -9.30 11.28 -17.98
C ARG A 218 -10.12 10.12 -17.42
N PRO A 219 -9.82 9.64 -16.20
CA PRO A 219 -10.71 8.74 -15.49
C PRO A 219 -12.05 9.42 -15.24
N ARG A 220 -13.14 8.64 -15.21
CA ARG A 220 -14.46 9.19 -14.87
C ARG A 220 -14.54 9.51 -13.38
N LEU A 221 -14.99 10.72 -13.04
CA LEU A 221 -15.31 11.14 -11.68
C LEU A 221 -16.77 10.74 -11.37
N ASN A 222 -16.94 9.78 -10.46
CA ASN A 222 -18.26 9.31 -10.02
C ASN A 222 -18.60 9.73 -8.58
N ASP A 223 -17.63 10.32 -7.88
CA ASP A 223 -17.73 10.74 -6.49
C ASP A 223 -17.47 12.25 -6.41
N LYS A 224 -18.46 12.98 -5.90
CA LYS A 224 -18.39 14.43 -5.79
C LYS A 224 -17.25 14.89 -4.89
N SER A 225 -16.95 14.15 -3.82
CA SER A 225 -15.84 14.45 -2.92
C SER A 225 -14.48 14.33 -3.60
N VAL A 226 -14.34 13.35 -4.51
CA VAL A 226 -13.12 13.17 -5.31
C VAL A 226 -13.02 14.28 -6.35
N GLU A 227 -14.11 14.63 -7.04
CA GLU A 227 -14.14 15.75 -8.00
C GLU A 227 -13.76 17.07 -7.34
N ASP A 228 -14.31 17.36 -6.17
CA ASP A 228 -14.02 18.58 -5.41
C ASP A 228 -12.54 18.59 -4.98
N SER A 229 -12.00 17.45 -4.55
CA SER A 229 -10.58 17.32 -4.19
C SER A 229 -9.64 17.50 -5.38
N VAL A 230 -9.94 16.88 -6.53
CA VAL A 230 -9.16 17.06 -7.76
C VAL A 230 -9.20 18.50 -8.23
N SER A 231 -10.37 19.14 -8.18
CA SER A 231 -10.53 20.54 -8.56
C SER A 231 -9.78 21.49 -7.63
N TRP A 232 -9.77 21.18 -6.32
CA TRP A 232 -9.04 21.94 -5.32
C TRP A 232 -7.53 21.84 -5.55
N LEU A 233 -6.99 20.63 -5.76
CA LEU A 233 -5.54 20.41 -5.99
C LEU A 233 -4.99 21.11 -7.25
N LYS A 234 -5.84 21.47 -8.21
CA LYS A 234 -5.43 22.22 -9.39
C LYS A 234 -5.28 23.72 -9.15
N ASN A 235 -6.03 24.26 -8.20
CA ASN A 235 -6.21 25.71 -8.05
C ASN A 235 -5.70 26.25 -6.72
N SER A 236 -5.44 25.39 -5.73
CA SER A 236 -5.20 25.80 -4.35
C SER A 236 -3.80 25.44 -3.85
N ASN A 237 -3.22 26.37 -3.07
CA ASN A 237 -1.98 26.18 -2.30
C ASN A 237 -2.27 26.28 -0.79
N GLY A 238 -3.23 25.47 -0.30
CA GLY A 238 -3.67 25.48 1.10
C GLY A 238 -2.61 24.96 2.09
N ALA A 239 -2.97 24.96 3.37
CA ALA A 239 -2.13 24.41 4.44
C ALA A 239 -1.91 22.90 4.25
N TRP A 240 -0.87 22.35 4.90
CA TRP A 240 -0.50 20.93 4.78
C TRP A 240 -1.68 19.99 5.06
N ASP A 241 -2.47 20.24 6.10
CA ASP A 241 -3.57 19.35 6.49
C ASP A 241 -4.67 19.26 5.41
N GLU A 242 -5.02 20.40 4.79
CA GLU A 242 -6.01 20.45 3.71
C GLU A 242 -5.45 19.80 2.43
N LEU A 243 -4.20 20.12 2.10
CA LEU A 243 -3.50 19.52 0.97
C LEU A 243 -3.43 18.01 1.11
N GLN A 244 -3.06 17.51 2.28
CA GLN A 244 -2.96 16.10 2.59
C GLN A 244 -4.33 15.41 2.49
N LEU A 245 -5.39 16.02 3.03
CA LEU A 245 -6.76 15.50 2.93
C LEU A 245 -7.20 15.35 1.47
N HIS A 246 -7.07 16.40 0.66
CA HIS A 246 -7.44 16.36 -0.75
C HIS A 246 -6.57 15.39 -1.55
N TRP A 247 -5.28 15.29 -1.21
CA TRP A 247 -4.37 14.31 -1.80
C TRP A 247 -4.78 12.88 -1.45
N GLN A 248 -5.13 12.57 -0.21
CA GLN A 248 -5.62 11.23 0.16
C GLN A 248 -6.92 10.88 -0.57
N ASN A 249 -7.90 11.79 -0.56
CA ASN A 249 -9.21 11.57 -1.17
C ASN A 249 -9.14 11.33 -2.69
N SER A 250 -8.19 11.96 -3.38
CA SER A 250 -8.04 11.82 -4.83
C SER A 250 -6.99 10.78 -5.28
N TYR A 251 -6.40 10.01 -4.36
CA TYR A 251 -5.33 9.05 -4.66
C TYR A 251 -5.70 8.05 -5.79
N GLN A 252 -6.85 7.38 -5.67
CA GLN A 252 -7.29 6.38 -6.67
C GLN A 252 -7.49 7.01 -8.06
N TYR A 253 -7.99 8.24 -8.10
CA TYR A 253 -8.15 9.00 -9.34
C TYR A 253 -6.79 9.35 -9.94
N ARG A 254 -5.88 9.91 -9.13
CA ARG A 254 -4.52 10.25 -9.58
C ARG A 254 -3.77 9.05 -10.14
N MET A 255 -3.77 7.91 -9.43
CA MET A 255 -3.09 6.70 -9.91
C MET A 255 -3.69 6.19 -11.22
N SER A 256 -5.02 6.26 -11.37
CA SER A 256 -5.69 5.92 -12.62
C SER A 256 -5.28 6.86 -13.76
N TRP A 257 -5.28 8.17 -13.49
CA TRP A 257 -4.87 9.19 -14.46
C TRP A 257 -3.40 9.01 -14.87
N MET A 258 -2.50 8.79 -13.90
CA MET A 258 -1.08 8.56 -14.15
C MET A 258 -0.86 7.33 -15.04
N LYS A 259 -1.60 6.24 -14.79
CA LYS A 259 -1.52 5.01 -15.57
C LYS A 259 -2.09 5.14 -16.99
N MET A 260 -3.17 5.91 -17.17
CA MET A 260 -3.79 6.11 -18.49
C MET A 260 -2.92 6.96 -19.42
N ASN A 261 -2.12 7.86 -18.84
CA ASN A 261 -1.23 8.78 -19.54
C ASN A 261 0.23 8.37 -19.31
N ASP A 262 0.58 7.11 -19.53
CA ASP A 262 1.95 6.58 -19.34
C ASP A 262 2.99 7.21 -20.29
N THR A 263 2.57 7.80 -21.41
CA THR A 263 3.43 8.55 -22.35
C THR A 263 3.55 10.05 -22.04
N LYS A 264 3.19 10.49 -20.82
CA LYS A 264 3.19 11.90 -20.42
C LYS A 264 4.59 12.43 -20.12
N THR A 265 4.75 13.74 -20.24
CA THR A 265 5.95 14.47 -19.83
C THR A 265 5.83 14.92 -18.37
N ALA A 266 6.95 15.25 -17.73
CA ALA A 266 6.93 15.86 -16.40
C ALA A 266 6.11 17.17 -16.38
N ASP A 267 6.26 18.01 -17.41
CA ASP A 267 5.46 19.23 -17.59
C ASP A 267 3.94 18.95 -17.62
N THR A 268 3.50 17.89 -18.32
CA THR A 268 2.07 17.50 -18.32
C THR A 268 1.59 17.09 -16.93
N ILE A 269 2.43 16.40 -16.15
CA ILE A 269 2.13 16.05 -14.76
C ILE A 269 1.99 17.32 -13.92
N PHE A 270 2.92 18.26 -14.06
CA PHE A 270 2.93 19.50 -13.28
C PHE A 270 1.79 20.45 -13.62
N GLN A 271 1.32 20.45 -14.87
CA GLN A 271 0.12 21.17 -15.27
C GLN A 271 -1.15 20.54 -14.69
N GLU A 272 -1.22 19.20 -14.65
CA GLU A 272 -2.38 18.50 -14.10
C GLU A 272 -2.39 18.51 -12.55
N TRP A 273 -1.21 18.46 -11.92
CA TRP A 273 -1.00 18.42 -10.47
C TRP A 273 0.02 19.48 -10.01
N PRO A 274 -0.34 20.79 -10.02
CA PRO A 274 0.57 21.88 -9.68
C PRO A 274 1.16 21.80 -8.27
N VAL A 275 0.47 21.15 -7.34
CA VAL A 275 0.94 20.90 -5.97
C VAL A 275 2.26 20.12 -5.89
N LEU A 276 2.64 19.38 -6.95
CA LEU A 276 3.94 18.70 -7.05
C LEU A 276 5.11 19.66 -7.34
N GLN A 277 4.83 20.95 -7.51
CA GLN A 277 5.80 22.04 -7.59
C GLN A 277 5.93 22.79 -6.25
N SER A 278 5.14 22.40 -5.24
CA SER A 278 5.13 23.04 -3.92
C SER A 278 6.24 22.49 -3.02
N PRO A 279 6.55 23.16 -1.88
CA PRO A 279 7.48 22.63 -0.88
C PRO A 279 7.10 21.26 -0.32
N TYR A 280 5.82 20.89 -0.42
CA TYR A 280 5.29 19.62 0.09
C TYR A 280 5.35 18.47 -0.91
N ALA A 281 5.88 18.70 -2.12
CA ALA A 281 5.86 17.74 -3.21
C ALA A 281 6.54 16.42 -2.85
N ILE A 282 7.63 16.46 -2.08
CA ILE A 282 8.35 15.27 -1.64
C ILE A 282 7.41 14.41 -0.79
N GLU A 283 6.80 14.98 0.23
CA GLU A 283 5.88 14.30 1.14
C GLU A 283 4.68 13.70 0.39
N LEU A 284 4.14 14.40 -0.60
CA LEU A 284 3.05 13.90 -1.45
C LEU A 284 3.47 12.70 -2.30
N ILE A 285 4.67 12.73 -2.89
CA ILE A 285 5.23 11.61 -3.67
C ILE A 285 5.47 10.40 -2.77
N LEU A 286 6.04 10.64 -1.58
CA LEU A 286 6.27 9.59 -0.59
C LEU A 286 4.95 8.93 -0.18
N GLN A 287 3.93 9.73 0.12
CA GLN A 287 2.61 9.22 0.50
C GLN A 287 1.95 8.38 -0.60
N ASP A 288 2.02 8.82 -1.87
CA ASP A 288 1.49 8.05 -3.00
C ASP A 288 2.26 6.74 -3.20
N PHE A 289 3.58 6.77 -3.03
CA PHE A 289 4.41 5.57 -3.10
C PHE A 289 4.03 4.58 -1.99
N ASP A 290 3.90 5.05 -0.75
CA ASP A 290 3.56 4.24 0.42
C ASP A 290 2.16 3.60 0.28
N GLN A 291 1.19 4.32 -0.30
CA GLN A 291 -0.13 3.74 -0.59
C GLN A 291 -0.12 2.77 -1.77
N MET A 292 0.83 2.92 -2.70
CA MET A 292 0.97 2.04 -3.86
C MET A 292 1.61 0.69 -3.46
N ILE A 293 2.51 0.70 -2.48
CA ILE A 293 3.05 -0.51 -1.89
C ILE A 293 2.07 -1.03 -0.83
N HIS A 294 1.29 -2.06 -1.12
CA HIS A 294 0.58 -2.76 -0.05
C HIS A 294 1.63 -3.21 0.97
N LEU A 295 1.43 -2.83 2.25
CA LEU A 295 2.34 -2.92 3.42
C LEU A 295 3.03 -4.28 3.72
N ASP A 296 2.95 -5.25 2.81
CA ASP A 296 3.57 -6.57 2.89
C ASP A 296 5.00 -6.61 2.30
N VAL A 297 5.50 -5.48 1.80
CA VAL A 297 6.84 -5.41 1.21
C VAL A 297 7.88 -5.07 2.29
N LYS A 298 8.60 -6.08 2.77
CA LYS A 298 9.75 -5.96 3.71
C LYS A 298 10.95 -5.14 3.16
N GLY A 299 10.85 -4.62 1.93
CA GLY A 299 11.93 -3.97 1.20
C GLY A 299 11.84 -2.44 1.25
N THR A 300 12.85 -1.79 1.83
CA THR A 300 12.98 -0.33 1.85
C THR A 300 14.40 0.06 1.45
N MET A 301 14.63 1.32 1.06
CA MET A 301 15.98 1.82 0.77
C MET A 301 16.93 1.68 1.99
N TRP A 302 16.41 1.51 3.20
CA TRP A 302 17.19 1.18 4.40
C TRP A 302 17.91 -0.17 4.32
N ASN A 303 17.52 -1.06 3.40
CA ASN A 303 18.26 -2.29 3.10
C ASN A 303 19.53 -2.02 2.27
N TRP A 304 19.77 -0.79 1.80
CA TRP A 304 20.92 -0.42 0.96
C TRP A 304 22.28 -0.81 1.55
N PRO A 305 22.61 -0.55 2.83
CA PRO A 305 23.91 -0.93 3.38
C PRO A 305 24.15 -2.44 3.32
N LYS A 306 23.17 -3.25 3.74
CA LYS A 306 23.24 -4.73 3.66
C LYS A 306 23.37 -5.21 2.22
N PHE A 307 22.61 -4.59 1.33
CA PHE A 307 22.65 -4.88 -0.09
C PHE A 307 24.03 -4.58 -0.70
N VAL A 308 24.63 -3.42 -0.39
CA VAL A 308 25.97 -3.05 -0.84
C VAL A 308 27.05 -3.90 -0.19
N GLU A 309 26.96 -4.22 1.11
CA GLU A 309 27.89 -5.11 1.80
C GLU A 309 27.92 -6.50 1.18
N TYR A 310 26.75 -7.05 0.84
CA TYR A 310 26.67 -8.32 0.12
C TYR A 310 27.37 -8.22 -1.24
N LEU A 311 27.12 -7.15 -2.00
CA LEU A 311 27.80 -6.93 -3.29
C LEU A 311 29.32 -6.75 -3.12
N ARG A 312 29.77 -6.09 -2.04
CA ARG A 312 31.18 -5.93 -1.65
C ARG A 312 31.80 -7.22 -1.13
N GLY A 313 31.03 -8.17 -0.61
CA GLY A 313 31.50 -9.52 -0.30
C GLY A 313 32.15 -10.22 -1.51
N MET A 314 31.90 -9.72 -2.73
CA MET A 314 32.57 -10.16 -3.95
C MET A 314 33.92 -9.46 -4.24
N LYS A 315 34.24 -8.29 -3.66
CA LYS A 315 35.56 -7.61 -3.67
C LYS A 315 35.73 -6.63 -2.49
N LYS A 316 36.77 -6.83 -1.67
CA LYS A 316 37.10 -6.02 -0.47
C LYS A 316 37.23 -4.51 -0.77
N SER A 317 36.50 -3.67 -0.02
CA SER A 317 36.93 -2.32 0.36
C SER A 317 36.13 -1.79 1.56
N SER A 318 36.79 -1.02 2.43
CA SER A 318 36.36 -0.59 3.77
C SER A 318 35.64 0.75 3.82
N GLY A 319 34.64 0.87 4.71
CA GLY A 319 34.24 2.12 5.39
C GLY A 319 32.76 2.50 5.30
N TYR A 320 32.28 3.18 6.34
CA TYR A 320 30.93 3.72 6.52
C TYR A 320 30.76 5.10 5.84
N ASP A 321 29.51 5.58 5.85
CA ASP A 321 28.93 6.66 5.05
C ASP A 321 29.40 8.09 5.41
N THR A 322 29.91 8.81 4.41
CA THR A 322 29.95 10.27 4.35
C THR A 322 29.11 10.63 3.13
N GLY A 323 27.93 11.23 3.31
CA GLY A 323 26.72 11.15 2.45
C GLY A 323 26.84 11.20 0.91
N GLY A 324 27.95 11.66 0.35
CA GLY A 324 28.28 11.52 -1.06
C GLY A 324 28.82 10.14 -1.48
N ARG A 325 29.23 9.31 -0.52
CA ARG A 325 29.72 7.94 -0.71
C ARG A 325 28.65 7.01 -1.26
N THR A 326 27.40 7.16 -0.83
CA THR A 326 26.27 6.38 -1.35
C THR A 326 26.03 6.62 -2.85
N LEU A 327 26.20 7.86 -3.33
CA LEU A 327 26.14 8.14 -4.77
C LEU A 327 27.29 7.48 -5.52
N LEU A 328 28.49 7.43 -4.92
CA LEU A 328 29.62 6.69 -5.49
C LEU A 328 29.36 5.18 -5.52
N GLU A 329 28.75 4.62 -4.48
CA GLU A 329 28.34 3.21 -4.44
C GLU A 329 27.33 2.90 -5.55
N PHE A 330 26.32 3.74 -5.72
CA PHE A 330 25.36 3.62 -6.81
C PHE A 330 26.05 3.69 -8.19
N LEU A 331 26.97 4.65 -8.39
CA LEU A 331 27.77 4.73 -9.61
C LEU A 331 28.71 3.52 -9.78
N HIS A 332 29.20 2.92 -8.68
CA HIS A 332 29.99 1.70 -8.75
C HIS A 332 29.13 0.51 -9.22
N LEU A 333 27.83 0.45 -8.88
CA LEU A 333 26.94 -0.60 -9.40
C LEU A 333 26.89 -0.59 -10.94
N VAL A 334 26.85 0.60 -11.54
CA VAL A 334 26.88 0.82 -12.99
C VAL A 334 28.14 0.19 -13.63
N HIS A 335 29.26 0.20 -12.92
CA HIS A 335 30.51 -0.42 -13.36
C HIS A 335 30.62 -1.91 -13.04
N LEU A 336 30.02 -2.36 -11.94
CA LEU A 336 29.99 -3.77 -11.53
C LEU A 336 29.04 -4.60 -12.40
N PHE A 337 27.97 -3.97 -12.89
CA PHE A 337 26.94 -4.58 -13.72
C PHE A 337 26.78 -3.82 -15.04
N PRO A 338 27.82 -3.69 -15.88
CA PRO A 338 27.71 -2.90 -17.10
C PRO A 338 26.66 -3.49 -18.06
N PRO A 339 25.95 -2.66 -18.83
CA PRO A 339 25.06 -3.15 -19.88
C PRO A 339 25.87 -3.95 -20.91
N LYS A 340 25.41 -5.13 -21.31
CA LYS A 340 26.10 -5.92 -22.35
C LYS A 340 25.83 -5.29 -23.73
N GLY A 341 26.78 -4.51 -24.25
CA GLY A 341 26.78 -3.87 -25.58
C GLY A 341 28.04 -3.00 -25.81
N ASN A 342 28.28 -2.53 -27.04
CA ASN A 342 29.45 -1.73 -27.41
C ASN A 342 29.58 -0.47 -26.52
N ASN A 343 30.68 -0.39 -25.77
CA ASN A 343 30.78 0.33 -24.51
C ASN A 343 31.55 1.67 -24.61
N SER A 344 31.65 2.24 -25.81
CA SER A 344 32.38 3.50 -26.05
C SER A 344 31.61 4.74 -25.60
N ASP A 345 30.29 4.76 -25.79
CA ASP A 345 29.45 5.93 -25.43
C ASP A 345 29.03 5.92 -23.96
N PHE A 346 28.89 4.73 -23.36
CA PHE A 346 28.56 4.56 -21.93
C PHE A 346 29.61 5.18 -21.01
N LYS A 347 30.90 5.05 -21.35
CA LYS A 347 32.01 5.67 -20.60
C LYS A 347 32.06 7.20 -20.74
N LYS A 348 31.54 7.77 -21.84
CA LYS A 348 31.49 9.22 -22.04
C LYS A 348 30.34 9.88 -21.27
N LYS A 349 29.18 9.22 -21.20
CA LYS A 349 27.98 9.74 -20.51
C LYS A 349 28.01 9.58 -18.97
N ASN A 350 28.67 8.55 -18.44
CA ASN A 350 28.81 8.34 -16.98
C ASN A 350 30.04 9.04 -16.37
N LYS A 351 30.29 10.30 -16.75
CA LYS A 351 31.34 11.09 -16.08
C LYS A 351 30.90 11.43 -14.65
N ARG A 352 31.77 11.17 -13.68
CA ARG A 352 31.60 11.61 -12.28
C ARG A 352 31.52 13.14 -12.27
N GLN A 353 30.35 13.71 -12.03
CA GLN A 353 30.19 15.15 -11.93
C GLN A 353 29.57 15.47 -10.57
N SER A 354 30.42 15.97 -9.68
CA SER A 354 30.00 16.85 -8.60
C SER A 354 30.12 18.27 -9.13
N CYS A 355 29.20 19.15 -8.73
CA CYS A 355 29.14 20.49 -9.27
C CYS A 355 28.85 21.50 -8.16
N THR A 356 29.27 22.74 -8.37
CA THR A 356 28.88 23.90 -7.56
C THR A 356 27.45 24.33 -7.87
N ILE A 357 26.87 25.21 -7.04
CA ILE A 357 25.53 25.79 -7.28
C ILE A 357 25.44 26.51 -8.63
N ALA A 358 26.51 27.21 -9.03
CA ALA A 358 26.57 27.89 -10.33
C ALA A 358 26.61 26.89 -11.50
N GLU A 359 27.35 25.79 -11.35
CA GLU A 359 27.43 24.72 -12.36
C GLU A 359 26.13 23.92 -12.45
N MET A 360 25.39 23.77 -11.34
CA MET A 360 24.07 23.14 -11.31
C MET A 360 23.12 23.78 -12.34
N GLN A 361 23.07 25.10 -12.40
CA GLN A 361 22.22 25.83 -13.34
C GLN A 361 22.60 25.55 -14.81
N ASN A 362 23.91 25.40 -15.09
CA ASN A 362 24.40 25.08 -16.43
C ASN A 362 24.09 23.61 -16.81
N ILE A 363 24.20 22.68 -15.86
CA ILE A 363 23.83 21.27 -16.07
C ILE A 363 22.33 21.15 -16.35
N LYS A 364 21.49 21.87 -15.59
CA LYS A 364 20.04 21.93 -15.83
C LYS A 364 19.75 22.39 -17.25
N ARG A 365 20.33 23.51 -17.66
CA ARG A 365 20.16 24.08 -19.01
C ARG A 365 20.60 23.12 -20.12
N GLY A 366 21.79 22.54 -19.99
CA GLY A 366 22.30 21.59 -20.97
C GLY A 366 21.42 20.35 -21.11
N LYS A 367 20.90 19.82 -19.99
CA LYS A 367 19.98 18.68 -20.03
C LYS A 367 18.60 19.01 -20.59
N MET A 368 18.11 20.24 -20.42
CA MET A 368 16.86 20.69 -21.04
C MET A 368 16.97 20.83 -22.57
N GLU A 369 18.17 21.17 -23.06
CA GLU A 369 18.46 21.28 -24.49
C GLU A 369 18.64 19.90 -25.15
N ASP A 370 19.21 18.93 -24.41
CA ASP A 370 19.47 17.56 -24.88
C ASP A 370 18.30 16.58 -24.66
N SER A 371 17.29 16.94 -23.86
CA SER A 371 16.17 16.03 -23.58
C SER A 371 15.15 16.04 -24.71
N ASP A 372 14.89 14.86 -25.28
CA ASP A 372 13.60 14.60 -25.89
C ASP A 372 12.55 14.79 -24.78
N LYS A 373 11.80 15.90 -24.83
CA LYS A 373 10.82 16.32 -23.81
C LYS A 373 9.74 15.28 -23.48
N THR A 374 9.75 14.13 -24.14
CA THR A 374 8.75 13.08 -24.11
C THR A 374 8.91 12.09 -22.94
N SER A 375 9.99 12.13 -22.16
CA SER A 375 10.27 11.14 -21.11
C SER A 375 10.46 11.77 -19.72
N ILE A 376 9.90 11.12 -18.69
CA ILE A 376 10.07 11.49 -17.27
C ILE A 376 11.38 10.86 -16.78
N GLU A 377 12.42 11.69 -16.66
CA GLU A 377 13.76 11.22 -16.26
C GLU A 377 14.30 12.04 -15.08
N PRO A 378 13.97 11.68 -13.83
CA PRO A 378 14.56 12.32 -12.67
C PRO A 378 16.06 12.01 -12.59
N TYR A 379 16.85 13.01 -12.22
CA TYR A 379 18.29 12.86 -12.02
C TYR A 379 18.80 13.55 -10.77
N ILE A 380 19.89 13.02 -10.21
CA ILE A 380 20.44 13.46 -8.93
C ILE A 380 21.59 14.44 -9.17
N ILE A 381 21.64 15.51 -8.38
CA ILE A 381 22.76 16.45 -8.29
C ILE A 381 23.27 16.47 -6.86
N GLY A 382 24.58 16.26 -6.69
CA GLY A 382 25.29 16.45 -5.42
C GLY A 382 26.21 17.67 -5.48
N VAL A 383 25.99 18.63 -4.59
CA VAL A 383 26.75 19.88 -4.52
C VAL A 383 27.82 19.77 -3.44
N GLY A 384 29.07 20.05 -3.80
CA GLY A 384 30.21 20.04 -2.87
C GLY A 384 31.57 19.98 -3.56
N GLN A 385 32.64 19.81 -2.77
CA GLN A 385 34.02 19.71 -3.27
C GLN A 385 34.33 18.28 -3.77
N GLY A 386 33.62 17.85 -4.81
CA GLY A 386 33.68 16.47 -5.29
C GLY A 386 32.62 15.59 -4.66
N LEU A 387 32.31 14.47 -5.31
CA LEU A 387 31.16 13.64 -4.93
C LEU A 387 31.33 13.03 -3.53
N GLU A 388 32.55 12.78 -3.05
CA GLU A 388 32.81 12.27 -1.69
C GLU A 388 32.48 13.29 -0.58
N LYS A 389 32.54 14.58 -0.91
CA LYS A 389 32.35 15.70 0.01
C LYS A 389 31.11 16.52 -0.36
N ALA A 390 30.14 15.89 -1.02
CA ALA A 390 28.85 16.51 -1.30
C ALA A 390 28.10 16.78 0.01
N THR A 391 27.63 18.00 0.18
CA THR A 391 26.92 18.49 1.38
C THR A 391 25.44 18.72 1.13
N GLU A 392 25.04 18.95 -0.12
CA GLU A 392 23.65 19.16 -0.51
C GLU A 392 23.28 18.23 -1.67
N PHE A 393 22.04 17.75 -1.65
CA PHE A 393 21.54 16.75 -2.58
C PHE A 393 20.19 17.18 -3.14
N TYR A 394 20.05 17.07 -4.46
CA TYR A 394 18.86 17.47 -5.18
C TYR A 394 18.44 16.36 -6.14
N VAL A 395 17.15 16.10 -6.20
CA VAL A 395 16.52 15.36 -7.31
C VAL A 395 15.88 16.38 -8.23
N ILE A 396 16.31 16.40 -9.48
CA ILE A 396 15.76 17.29 -10.49
C ILE A 396 14.82 16.49 -11.38
N LEU A 397 13.61 17.01 -11.55
CA LEU A 397 12.63 16.51 -12.49
C LEU A 397 12.20 17.66 -13.40
N ASP A 398 12.59 17.60 -14.67
CA ASP A 398 12.45 18.69 -15.63
C ASP A 398 13.07 20.00 -15.09
N ASN A 399 12.25 21.00 -14.74
CA ASN A 399 12.70 22.29 -14.22
C ASN A 399 12.59 22.42 -12.70
N HIS A 400 12.08 21.41 -12.01
CA HIS A 400 11.80 21.45 -10.59
C HIS A 400 12.88 20.74 -9.78
N GLU A 401 13.22 21.32 -8.64
CA GLU A 401 14.25 20.83 -7.74
C GLU A 401 13.65 20.36 -6.41
N TYR A 402 13.97 19.13 -6.03
CA TYR A 402 13.58 18.54 -4.75
C TYR A 402 14.84 18.36 -3.91
N GLN A 403 15.01 19.19 -2.88
CA GLN A 403 16.15 19.09 -1.97
C GLN A 403 15.91 17.98 -0.93
N VAL A 404 16.92 17.15 -0.71
CA VAL A 404 16.87 16.03 0.26
C VAL A 404 18.11 16.05 1.16
N LYS A 405 18.06 15.32 2.28
CA LYS A 405 19.08 15.40 3.33
C LYS A 405 20.33 14.58 3.01
N SER A 406 20.22 13.58 2.15
CA SER A 406 21.32 12.67 1.83
C SER A 406 21.28 12.15 0.40
N GLY A 407 22.42 11.64 -0.08
CA GLY A 407 22.48 10.93 -1.36
C GLY A 407 21.60 9.67 -1.39
N LEU A 408 21.39 9.02 -0.25
CA LEU A 408 20.50 7.85 -0.14
C LEU A 408 19.04 8.25 -0.34
N GLU A 409 18.60 9.34 0.30
CA GLU A 409 17.26 9.91 0.09
C GLU A 409 17.07 10.36 -1.37
N ALA A 410 18.11 10.86 -2.03
CA ALA A 410 18.02 11.23 -3.44
C ALA A 410 17.78 10.01 -4.35
N ILE A 411 18.47 8.89 -4.08
CA ILE A 411 18.25 7.62 -4.81
C ILE A 411 16.85 7.07 -4.51
N ASP A 412 16.43 7.08 -3.24
CA ASP A 412 15.09 6.66 -2.81
C ASP A 412 13.99 7.47 -3.51
N LEU A 413 14.09 8.81 -3.48
CA LEU A 413 13.13 9.70 -4.13
C LEU A 413 13.11 9.50 -5.65
N CYS A 414 14.27 9.40 -6.32
CA CYS A 414 14.33 9.07 -7.74
C CYS A 414 13.60 7.77 -8.07
N PHE A 415 13.85 6.71 -7.28
CA PHE A 415 13.17 5.43 -7.45
C PHE A 415 11.66 5.58 -7.31
N LYS A 416 11.21 6.25 -6.25
CA LYS A 416 9.78 6.47 -5.98
C LYS A 416 9.09 7.28 -7.07
N ILE A 417 9.75 8.30 -7.62
CA ILE A 417 9.24 9.09 -8.75
C ILE A 417 8.96 8.20 -9.97
N TYR A 418 9.88 7.30 -10.35
CA TYR A 418 9.65 6.38 -11.47
C TYR A 418 8.35 5.57 -11.28
N HIS A 419 8.10 5.12 -10.06
CA HIS A 419 6.94 4.30 -9.76
C HIS A 419 5.62 5.07 -9.66
N VAL A 420 5.60 6.18 -8.90
CA VAL A 420 4.40 7.00 -8.69
C VAL A 420 3.93 7.62 -10.00
N MET A 421 4.88 8.03 -10.86
CA MET A 421 4.57 8.65 -12.14
C MET A 421 4.39 7.65 -13.30
N PHE A 422 4.55 6.34 -13.03
CA PHE A 422 4.49 5.28 -14.04
C PHE A 422 5.49 5.51 -15.20
N ALA A 423 6.70 5.98 -14.88
CA ALA A 423 7.76 6.24 -15.84
C ALA A 423 8.62 5.01 -16.10
N GLU A 424 9.13 4.85 -17.32
CA GLU A 424 10.13 3.84 -17.63
C GLU A 424 11.50 4.24 -17.11
N TYR A 425 12.30 3.25 -16.68
CA TYR A 425 13.69 3.52 -16.33
C TYR A 425 14.51 3.85 -17.59
N PRO A 426 15.45 4.81 -17.53
CA PRO A 426 16.30 5.14 -18.67
C PRO A 426 17.07 3.93 -19.17
N ALA A 427 17.06 3.68 -20.48
CA ALA A 427 17.64 2.46 -21.07
C ALA A 427 19.12 2.24 -20.67
N VAL A 428 19.86 3.34 -20.46
CA VAL A 428 21.28 3.32 -20.08
C VAL A 428 21.54 2.74 -18.69
N ASN A 429 20.60 2.86 -17.75
CA ASN A 429 20.76 2.42 -16.36
C ASN A 429 19.56 1.61 -15.83
N ALA A 430 18.63 1.20 -16.69
CA ALA A 430 17.46 0.39 -16.34
C ALA A 430 17.81 -0.90 -15.59
N HIS A 431 18.95 -1.52 -15.90
CA HIS A 431 19.47 -2.70 -15.21
C HIS A 431 19.84 -2.43 -13.74
N ILE A 432 20.32 -1.23 -13.41
CA ILE A 432 20.62 -0.81 -12.03
C ILE A 432 19.34 -0.51 -11.27
N TRP A 433 18.37 0.16 -11.89
CA TRP A 433 17.08 0.39 -11.26
C TRP A 433 16.31 -0.92 -11.03
N GLN A 434 16.36 -1.87 -11.97
CA GLN A 434 15.84 -3.22 -11.74
C GLN A 434 16.58 -3.97 -10.64
N LEU A 435 17.89 -3.74 -10.50
CA LEU A 435 18.70 -4.28 -9.41
C LEU A 435 18.18 -3.79 -8.05
N ILE A 436 17.87 -2.51 -7.94
CA ILE A 436 17.31 -1.88 -6.74
C ILE A 436 15.87 -2.35 -6.49
N GLU A 437 15.04 -2.37 -7.54
CA GLU A 437 13.63 -2.80 -7.47
C GLU A 437 13.48 -4.16 -6.79
N ARG A 438 14.26 -5.17 -7.19
CA ARG A 438 14.18 -6.51 -6.56
C ARG A 438 15.18 -6.74 -5.43
N GLY A 439 16.36 -6.14 -5.51
CA GLY A 439 17.42 -6.34 -4.51
C GLY A 439 17.13 -5.63 -3.20
N VAL A 440 16.64 -4.40 -3.28
CA VAL A 440 16.43 -3.49 -2.13
C VAL A 440 14.96 -3.44 -1.73
N TYR A 441 14.07 -3.13 -2.68
CA TYR A 441 12.63 -3.00 -2.42
C TYR A 441 11.85 -4.31 -2.51
N LYS A 442 12.46 -5.40 -3.01
CA LYS A 442 11.78 -6.71 -3.14
C LYS A 442 10.46 -6.63 -3.93
N PHE A 443 10.37 -5.70 -4.87
CA PHE A 443 9.18 -5.43 -5.66
C PHE A 443 9.09 -6.41 -6.84
N HIS A 444 7.88 -6.92 -7.12
CA HIS A 444 7.64 -7.75 -8.31
C HIS A 444 7.44 -6.84 -9.52
N SER A 445 8.41 -6.93 -10.44
CA SER A 445 8.65 -5.95 -11.50
C SER A 445 7.43 -5.61 -12.36
N ARG A 446 7.19 -4.30 -12.58
CA ARG A 446 6.35 -3.78 -13.68
C ARG A 446 7.14 -3.60 -14.97
N THR A 447 8.48 -3.61 -14.89
CA THR A 447 9.35 -3.31 -16.02
C THR A 447 9.72 -4.57 -16.82
N LYS A 448 10.04 -4.39 -18.10
CA LYS A 448 10.45 -5.51 -18.97
C LYS A 448 11.69 -6.18 -18.39
N LYS A 449 11.60 -7.48 -18.13
CA LYS A 449 12.71 -8.28 -17.59
C LYS A 449 13.95 -8.15 -18.47
N ILE A 450 15.06 -7.70 -17.89
CA ILE A 450 16.35 -7.69 -18.59
C ILE A 450 16.99 -9.07 -18.46
N PRO A 451 17.23 -9.82 -19.57
CA PRO A 451 17.66 -11.22 -19.51
C PRO A 451 18.92 -11.48 -18.67
N ASN A 452 19.87 -10.55 -18.64
CA ASN A 452 21.07 -10.66 -17.82
C ASN A 452 20.77 -10.50 -16.32
N MET A 453 19.82 -9.65 -15.95
CA MET A 453 19.38 -9.50 -14.56
C MET A 453 18.64 -10.75 -14.10
N GLU A 454 17.84 -11.39 -14.95
CA GLU A 454 17.20 -12.67 -14.62
C GLU A 454 18.22 -13.78 -14.32
N LYS A 455 19.33 -13.84 -15.08
CA LYS A 455 20.42 -14.78 -14.79
C LYS A 455 21.09 -14.50 -13.45
N PHE A 456 21.31 -13.21 -13.14
CA PHE A 456 21.85 -12.79 -11.86
C PHE A 456 20.91 -13.19 -10.72
N TYR A 457 19.61 -12.89 -10.84
CA TYR A 457 18.62 -13.21 -9.82
C TYR A 457 18.48 -14.70 -9.58
N LYS A 458 18.44 -15.53 -10.63
CA LYS A 458 18.45 -17.00 -10.48
C LYS A 458 19.70 -17.48 -9.74
N ALA A 459 20.88 -17.02 -10.15
CA ALA A 459 22.13 -17.38 -9.49
C ALA A 459 22.23 -16.87 -8.04
N ALA A 460 21.44 -15.86 -7.70
CA ALA A 460 21.39 -15.29 -6.36
C ALA A 460 20.33 -16.02 -5.49
N GLU A 461 19.17 -16.37 -6.04
CA GLU A 461 18.16 -17.25 -5.45
C GLU A 461 18.77 -18.61 -5.06
N ASP A 462 19.57 -19.20 -5.97
CA ASP A 462 20.33 -20.44 -5.72
C ASP A 462 21.34 -20.33 -4.55
N LYS A 463 21.64 -19.10 -4.10
CA LYS A 463 22.53 -18.78 -2.97
C LYS A 463 21.78 -18.20 -1.76
N ASN A 464 20.45 -18.31 -1.69
CA ASN A 464 19.62 -17.72 -0.64
C ASN A 464 19.67 -16.18 -0.54
N PHE A 465 20.03 -15.48 -1.63
CA PHE A 465 20.16 -14.01 -1.69
C PHE A 465 18.85 -13.24 -1.46
N LEU A 466 17.70 -13.84 -1.82
CA LEU A 466 16.39 -13.21 -1.65
C LEU A 466 15.75 -13.51 -0.28
N GLU A 467 16.30 -14.43 0.51
CA GLU A 467 15.86 -14.79 1.87
C GLU A 467 16.52 -13.93 2.97
N ILE A 468 16.96 -12.71 2.67
CA ILE A 468 17.30 -11.72 3.72
C ILE A 468 16.00 -11.21 4.35
N SER A 469 15.21 -12.12 4.93
CA SER A 469 14.01 -11.84 5.70
C SER A 469 14.14 -12.25 7.16
N ASP A 470 15.18 -13.01 7.53
CA ASP A 470 15.37 -13.50 8.89
C ASP A 470 16.86 -13.56 9.27
N VAL A 471 17.38 -12.42 9.73
CA VAL A 471 18.44 -12.47 10.74
C VAL A 471 17.82 -11.85 11.99
N LYS A 472 17.46 -12.72 12.94
CA LYS A 472 17.19 -12.32 14.32
C LYS A 472 18.28 -11.34 14.72
N SER A 473 17.87 -10.19 15.24
CA SER A 473 18.74 -9.21 15.87
C SER A 473 19.51 -9.87 17.02
N GLU A 474 20.66 -10.48 16.72
CA GLU A 474 21.68 -10.76 17.71
C GLU A 474 22.49 -9.48 17.89
N VAL A 475 22.24 -8.86 19.04
CA VAL A 475 23.07 -7.82 19.61
C VAL A 475 24.46 -8.41 19.83
N VAL A 476 25.43 -8.01 19.01
CA VAL A 476 26.85 -8.23 19.30
C VAL A 476 27.39 -6.91 19.82
N TYR A 477 27.58 -6.83 21.13
CA TYR A 477 28.41 -5.79 21.74
C TYR A 477 29.85 -5.96 21.24
N LEU A 478 30.44 -4.90 20.72
CA LEU A 478 31.89 -4.78 20.61
C LEU A 478 32.31 -3.61 21.50
N LEU A 479 33.19 -3.91 22.45
CA LEU A 479 33.88 -2.99 23.35
C LEU A 479 34.60 -1.87 22.60
#